data_AF-A0A7W5UYW7-F1
#
_entry.id   AF-A0A7W5UYW7-F1
#
_cell.length_a   1.000
_cell.length_b   1.000
_cell.length_c   1.000
_cell.angle_alpha   90.00
_cell.angle_beta   90.00
_cell.angle_gamma   90.00
#
_symmetry.space_group_name_H-M   'P 1'
#
loop_
_entity.id
_entity.type
_entity.pdbx_description
1 polymer ?
#
loop_
_entity_poly.entity_id
_entity_poly.type
_entity_poly.pdbx_seq_one_letter_code
_entity_poly.pdbx_strand_id
1 'polypeptide(L)'
;MTLVLGTTLYDDMRRMETLVRASDLDWTILRPSGLYHLPSVTDYTLVKGHADGRFTARADLAASMLALLDDDRYLRTTVSVITTVDNPTLLQWIRREALAKS
;
A
#
# COMPACT_ATOMS: atom_id res chain seq x y z
N MET A 1 25.66 3.20 4.52
CA MET A 1 25.61 3.43 3.05
C MET A 1 24.26 2.92 2.52
N THR A 2 23.15 3.42 3.04
CA THR A 2 21.81 2.79 2.84
C THR A 2 20.66 3.80 2.70
N LEU A 3 20.89 5.06 3.07
CA LEU A 3 19.87 6.13 2.99
C LEU A 3 19.63 6.63 1.56
N VAL A 4 20.66 6.64 0.71
CA VAL A 4 20.58 7.25 -0.63
C VAL A 4 19.67 6.46 -1.57
N LEU A 5 19.71 5.12 -1.50
CA LEU A 5 18.85 4.23 -2.30
C LEU A 5 17.35 4.41 -1.99
N GLY A 6 17.02 4.56 -0.69
CA GLY A 6 15.64 4.82 -0.27
C GLY A 6 15.15 6.15 -0.82
N THR A 7 15.92 7.22 -0.65
CA THR A 7 15.58 8.56 -1.16
C THR A 7 15.37 8.54 -2.67
N THR A 8 16.28 7.95 -3.45
CA THR A 8 16.14 7.87 -4.92
C THR A 8 14.91 7.08 -5.35
N LEU A 9 14.58 6.00 -4.65
CA LEU A 9 13.37 5.21 -4.94
C LEU A 9 12.10 6.00 -4.65
N TYR A 10 12.02 6.64 -3.48
CA TYR A 10 10.87 7.48 -3.13
C TYR A 10 10.73 8.71 -4.05
N ASP A 11 11.85 9.27 -4.50
CA ASP A 11 11.85 10.36 -5.50
C ASP A 11 11.30 9.87 -6.84
N ASP A 12 11.71 8.69 -7.31
CA ASP A 12 11.21 8.12 -8.55
C ASP A 12 9.71 7.81 -8.48
N MET A 13 9.24 7.25 -7.36
CA MET A 13 7.81 7.05 -7.12
C MET A 13 7.03 8.38 -7.11
N ARG A 14 7.56 9.44 -6.48
CA ARG A 14 6.94 10.77 -6.52
C ARG A 14 6.88 11.34 -7.93
N ARG A 15 7.92 11.11 -8.74
CA ARG A 15 7.95 11.54 -10.14
C ARG A 15 6.89 10.80 -10.95
N MET A 16 6.78 9.48 -10.79
CA MET A 16 5.72 8.68 -11.41
C MET A 16 4.33 9.22 -11.06
N GLU A 17 4.06 9.46 -9.77
CA GLU A 17 2.77 10.02 -9.35
C GLU A 17 2.48 11.38 -9.98
N THR A 18 3.48 12.23 -10.12
CA THR A 18 3.33 13.56 -10.74
C THR A 18 2.91 13.43 -12.20
N LEU A 19 3.51 12.50 -12.95
CA LEU A 19 3.16 12.25 -14.35
C LEU A 19 1.73 11.71 -14.49
N VAL A 20 1.33 10.76 -13.64
CA VAL A 20 -0.04 10.22 -13.64
C VAL A 20 -1.06 11.30 -13.33
N ARG A 21 -0.81 12.12 -12.29
CA ARG A 21 -1.70 13.22 -11.88
C ARG A 21 -1.88 14.29 -12.94
N ALA A 22 -0.86 14.54 -13.74
CA ALA A 22 -0.88 15.53 -14.82
C ALA A 22 -1.58 15.02 -16.10
N SER A 23 -1.93 13.73 -16.18
CA SER A 23 -2.64 13.17 -17.32
C SER A 23 -4.14 13.45 -17.27
N ASP A 24 -4.78 13.47 -18.43
CA ASP A 24 -6.24 13.60 -18.55
C ASP A 24 -6.99 12.29 -18.26
N LEU A 25 -6.28 11.23 -17.88
CA LEU A 25 -6.86 9.92 -17.58
C LEU A 25 -7.65 9.94 -16.27
N ASP A 26 -8.56 8.99 -16.14
CA ASP A 26 -9.18 8.64 -14.88
C ASP A 26 -8.24 7.72 -14.10
N TRP A 27 -7.63 8.28 -13.05
CA TRP A 27 -6.58 7.60 -12.28
C TRP A 27 -6.94 7.53 -10.80
N THR A 28 -6.45 6.48 -10.14
CA THR A 28 -6.45 6.33 -8.68
C THR A 28 -5.07 5.85 -8.28
N ILE A 29 -4.38 6.58 -7.39
CA ILE A 29 -3.03 6.21 -6.92
C ILE A 29 -3.15 5.53 -5.56
N LEU A 30 -2.71 4.28 -5.46
CA LEU A 30 -2.71 3.51 -4.21
C LEU A 30 -1.35 3.55 -3.54
N ARG A 31 -1.35 3.96 -2.26
CA ARG A 31 -0.16 3.99 -1.40
C ARG A 31 -0.30 2.94 -0.30
N PRO A 32 0.26 1.74 -0.50
CA PRO A 32 0.35 0.78 0.59
C PRO A 32 1.38 1.23 1.62
N SER A 33 1.22 0.73 2.84
CA SER A 33 2.23 0.79 3.89
C SER A 33 3.19 -0.41 3.77
N GLY A 34 3.91 -0.77 4.84
CA GLY A 34 4.83 -1.92 4.81
C GLY A 34 4.11 -3.20 4.35
N LEU A 35 4.57 -3.78 3.23
CA LEU A 35 3.92 -4.95 2.65
C LEU A 35 4.27 -6.22 3.38
N TYR A 36 3.27 -7.02 3.72
CA TYR A 36 3.44 -8.35 4.31
C TYR A 36 2.51 -9.38 3.65
N HIS A 37 2.68 -10.65 4.01
CA HIS A 37 1.91 -11.75 3.43
C HIS A 37 0.83 -12.25 4.39
N LEU A 38 -0.38 -12.44 3.86
CA LEU A 38 -1.49 -13.17 4.46
C LEU A 38 -2.01 -14.21 3.45
N PRO A 39 -2.56 -15.34 3.93
CA PRO A 39 -3.05 -16.41 3.06
C PRO A 39 -4.34 -16.05 2.32
N SER A 40 -5.10 -15.06 2.80
CA SER A 40 -6.37 -14.62 2.21
C SER A 40 -6.59 -13.13 2.44
N VAL A 41 -7.57 -12.57 1.73
CA VAL A 41 -8.07 -11.21 1.95
C VAL A 41 -8.71 -11.13 3.34
N THR A 42 -8.49 -10.02 4.03
CA THR A 42 -9.04 -9.69 5.34
C THR A 42 -9.71 -8.32 5.32
N ASP A 43 -10.24 -7.85 6.45
CA ASP A 43 -10.77 -6.50 6.50
C ASP A 43 -9.64 -5.47 6.36
N TYR A 44 -9.84 -4.54 5.43
CA TYR A 44 -8.95 -3.42 5.18
C TYR A 44 -9.75 -2.13 5.05
N THR A 45 -9.07 -1.02 5.26
CA THR A 45 -9.64 0.33 5.13
C THR A 45 -8.89 1.13 4.08
N LEU A 46 -9.64 1.85 3.26
CA LEU A 46 -9.13 2.85 2.33
C LEU A 46 -9.29 4.25 2.93
N VAL A 47 -8.21 5.02 2.96
CA VAL A 47 -8.18 6.37 3.51
C VAL A 47 -7.66 7.31 2.44
N LYS A 48 -8.38 8.42 2.19
CA LYS A 48 -7.90 9.46 1.26
C LYS A 48 -6.65 10.13 1.83
N GLY A 49 -5.63 10.31 1.01
CA GLY A 49 -4.38 10.95 1.41
C GLY A 49 -3.46 9.99 2.17
N HIS A 50 -2.98 10.41 3.34
CA HIS A 50 -2.05 9.65 4.17
C HIS A 50 -2.81 8.94 5.29
N ALA A 51 -2.38 7.73 5.60
CA ALA A 51 -2.99 6.95 6.66
C ALA A 51 -1.91 6.47 7.64
N ASP A 52 -2.22 6.52 8.93
CA ASP A 52 -1.27 6.22 10.02
C ASP A 52 -0.96 4.72 10.20
N GLY A 53 -1.54 3.87 9.34
CA GLY A 53 -1.35 2.42 9.37
C GLY A 53 0.03 2.00 8.89
N ARG A 54 0.66 1.07 9.61
CA ARG A 54 2.07 0.67 9.35
C ARG A 54 2.21 -0.46 8.34
N PHE A 55 1.18 -1.26 8.11
CA PHE A 55 1.27 -2.46 7.29
C PHE A 55 0.04 -2.67 6.40
N THR A 56 0.29 -3.29 5.24
CA THR A 56 -0.72 -3.68 4.26
C THR A 56 -0.43 -5.10 3.79
N ALA A 57 -1.39 -6.00 3.91
CA ALA A 57 -1.22 -7.35 3.37
C ALA A 57 -1.28 -7.30 1.84
N ARG A 58 -0.43 -8.07 1.17
CA ARG A 58 -0.44 -8.15 -0.30
C ARG A 58 -1.80 -8.60 -0.86
N ALA A 59 -2.49 -9.50 -0.15
CA ALA A 59 -3.82 -9.96 -0.51
C ALA A 59 -4.85 -8.81 -0.44
N ASP A 60 -4.80 -8.00 0.61
CA ASP A 60 -5.70 -6.85 0.79
C ASP A 60 -5.40 -5.74 -0.19
N LEU A 61 -4.12 -5.49 -0.49
CA LEU A 61 -3.73 -4.56 -1.54
C LEU A 61 -4.36 -4.97 -2.88
N ALA A 62 -4.18 -6.23 -3.29
CA ALA A 62 -4.77 -6.74 -4.53
C ALA A 62 -6.30 -6.65 -4.54
N ALA A 63 -6.96 -7.02 -3.44
CA ALA A 63 -8.40 -6.91 -3.30
C ALA A 63 -8.88 -5.45 -3.41
N SER A 64 -8.17 -4.53 -2.76
CA SER A 64 -8.49 -3.10 -2.80
C SER A 64 -8.29 -2.50 -4.19
N MET A 65 -7.26 -2.92 -4.93
CA MET A 65 -7.03 -2.50 -6.31
C MET A 65 -8.19 -2.91 -7.22
N LEU A 66 -8.73 -4.12 -7.04
CA LEU A 66 -9.90 -4.59 -7.80
C LEU A 66 -11.17 -3.82 -7.40
N ALA A 67 -11.41 -3.63 -6.10
CA ALA A 67 -12.59 -2.92 -5.62
C ALA A 67 -12.68 -1.46 -6.12
N LEU A 68 -11.54 -0.83 -6.38
CA LEU A 68 -11.47 0.55 -6.88
C LEU A 68 -11.77 0.68 -8.37
N LEU A 69 -11.73 -0.41 -9.14
CA LEU A 69 -12.13 -0.37 -10.55
C LEU A 69 -13.64 -0.19 -10.70
N ASP A 70 -14.41 -0.59 -9.70
CA ASP A 70 -15.87 -0.51 -9.68
C ASP A 70 -16.38 0.71 -8.87
N ASP A 71 -15.49 1.62 -8.45
CA ASP A 71 -15.81 2.70 -7.50
C ASP A 71 -15.23 4.07 -7.88
N ASP A 72 -16.08 4.92 -8.44
CA ASP A 72 -15.72 6.27 -8.88
C ASP A 72 -15.46 7.25 -7.73
N ARG A 73 -15.71 6.89 -6.46
CA ARG A 73 -15.51 7.78 -5.30
C ARG A 73 -14.06 8.23 -5.10
N TYR A 74 -13.13 7.53 -5.73
CA TYR A 74 -11.68 7.76 -5.64
C TYR A 74 -11.05 8.22 -6.96
N LEU A 75 -11.87 8.59 -7.95
CA LEU A 75 -11.36 9.19 -9.18
C LEU A 75 -10.47 10.40 -8.88
N ARG A 76 -9.34 10.45 -9.58
CA ARG A 76 -8.29 11.46 -9.46
C ARG A 76 -7.88 11.71 -8.00
N THR A 77 -7.86 10.64 -7.19
CA THR A 77 -7.51 10.70 -5.78
C THR A 77 -6.33 9.78 -5.46
N THR A 78 -5.51 10.19 -4.49
CA THR A 78 -4.52 9.32 -3.87
C THR A 78 -5.10 8.73 -2.60
N VAL A 79 -5.05 7.41 -2.47
CA VAL A 79 -5.60 6.68 -1.33
C VAL A 79 -4.54 5.78 -0.72
N SER A 80 -4.62 5.61 0.58
CA SER A 80 -3.81 4.67 1.33
C SER A 80 -4.67 3.47 1.72
N VAL A 81 -4.08 2.28 1.69
CA VAL A 81 -4.74 1.04 2.10
C VAL A 81 -4.07 0.50 3.36
N ILE A 82 -4.86 0.21 4.39
CA ILE A 82 -4.38 -0.35 5.65
C ILE A 82 -5.14 -1.63 5.93
N THR A 83 -4.43 -2.72 6.24
CA THR A 83 -5.06 -3.93 6.78
C THR A 83 -5.44 -3.67 8.23
N THR A 84 -6.71 -3.85 8.58
CA THR A 84 -7.25 -3.57 9.92
C THR A 84 -7.36 -4.80 10.81
N VAL A 85 -7.13 -6.00 10.27
CA VAL A 85 -7.12 -7.28 11.00
C VAL A 85 -5.69 -7.70 11.34
N ASP A 86 -5.50 -8.31 12.51
CA ASP A 86 -4.23 -8.92 12.94
C ASP A 86 -3.00 -8.01 12.83
N ASN A 87 -3.10 -6.72 13.20
CA ASN A 87 -1.94 -5.82 13.18
C ASN A 87 -0.83 -6.39 14.09
N PRO A 88 0.21 -7.06 13.54
CA PRO A 88 1.13 -7.79 14.36
C PRO A 88 1.97 -6.76 15.10
N THR A 89 2.31 -7.03 16.36
CA THR A 89 3.43 -6.28 16.94
C THR A 89 4.67 -6.49 16.05
N LEU A 90 5.49 -5.45 15.89
CA LEU A 90 6.66 -5.45 15.00
C LEU A 90 7.56 -6.70 15.19
N LEU A 91 7.59 -7.23 16.42
CA LEU A 91 8.30 -8.45 16.80
C LEU A 91 7.66 -9.75 16.26
N GLN A 92 6.33 -9.84 16.21
CA GLN A 92 5.61 -10.99 15.65
C GLN A 92 5.78 -11.06 14.13
N TRP A 93 5.84 -9.90 13.46
CA TRP A 93 6.10 -9.81 12.03
C TRP A 93 7.49 -10.35 11.64
N ILE A 94 8.55 -9.89 12.32
CA ILE A 94 9.93 -10.38 12.10
C ILE A 94 10.03 -11.91 12.26
N ARG A 95 9.38 -12.46 13.29
CA ARG A 95 9.40 -13.91 13.52
C ARG A 95 8.71 -14.70 12.41
N ARG A 96 7.58 -14.22 11.89
CA ARG A 96 6.85 -14.91 10.80
C ARG A 96 7.61 -14.85 9.47
N GLU A 97 8.26 -13.74 9.15
CA GLU A 97 9.04 -13.62 7.93
C GLU A 97 10.32 -14.48 7.97
N ALA A 98 10.93 -14.63 9.15
CA ALA A 98 12.06 -15.53 9.36
C ALA A 98 11.69 -17.02 9.20
N LEU A 99 10.48 -17.40 9.63
CA LEU A 99 9.97 -18.78 9.52
C LEU A 99 9.55 -19.15 8.09
N ALA A 100 9.08 -18.19 7.29
CA ALA A 100 8.71 -18.42 5.89
C ALA A 100 9.92 -18.64 4.95
N LYS A 101 11.15 -18.47 5.45
CA LYS A 101 12.40 -18.65 4.71
C LYS A 101 13.16 -19.94 5.05
N SER A 102 12.60 -20.84 5.86
CA SER A 102 13.24 -22.12 6.22
C SER A 102 12.60 -23.33 5.54
#